data_AF-A0A372RM89-F1
#
_entry.id   AF-A0A372RM89-F1
#
_cell.length_a   1.000
_cell.length_b   1.000
_cell.length_c   1.000
_cell.angle_alpha   90.00
_cell.angle_beta   90.00
_cell.angle_gamma   90.00
#
_symmetry.space_group_name_H-M   'P 1'
#
loop_
_entity.id
_entity.type
_entity.pdbx_description
1 polymer ?
#
loop_
_entity_poly.entity_id
_entity_poly.type
_entity_poly.pdbx_seq_one_letter_code
_entity_poly.pdbx_strand_id
1 'polypeptide(L)'
;FGQVIEWIEYDKFENVEYLAKGGFGTTFKAVWKDGYIFGWDYINNQWERNGVKEVALKCLHNSQGITVEFLKEVRYFLMNHY
;
A
#
# COMPACT_ATOMS: atom_id res chain seq x y z
N PHE A 1 -2.94 19.00 -0.07
CA PHE A 1 -2.60 17.81 0.72
C PHE A 1 -1.60 16.99 -0.08
N GLY A 2 -0.44 16.65 0.51
CA GLY A 2 0.58 15.86 -0.19
C GLY A 2 0.27 14.37 -0.10
N GLN A 3 0.60 13.62 -1.15
CA GLN A 3 0.68 12.15 -1.05
C GLN A 3 1.93 11.80 -0.23
N VAL A 4 1.77 10.92 0.76
CA VAL A 4 2.86 10.43 1.61
C VAL A 4 3.13 8.97 1.24
N ILE A 5 4.40 8.63 1.03
CA ILE A 5 4.82 7.23 0.96
C ILE A 5 5.03 6.77 2.40
N GLU A 6 4.23 5.79 2.82
CA GLU A 6 4.26 5.21 4.15
C GLU A 6 4.80 3.78 4.09
N TRP A 7 5.67 3.43 5.04
CA TRP A 7 6.10 2.06 5.25
C TRP A 7 5.17 1.41 6.28
N ILE A 8 4.53 0.29 5.91
CA ILE A 8 3.51 -0.37 6.72
C ILE A 8 4.00 -1.77 7.08
N GLU A 9 3.98 -2.11 8.37
CA GLU A 9 4.30 -3.45 8.84
C GLU A 9 3.26 -4.47 8.36
N TYR A 10 3.71 -5.67 7.97
CA TYR A 10 2.84 -6.66 7.35
C TYR A 10 1.74 -7.19 8.29
N ASP A 11 1.99 -7.18 9.60
CA ASP A 11 1.04 -7.61 10.65
C ASP A 11 -0.17 -6.67 10.82
N LYS A 12 -0.14 -5.50 10.19
CA LYS A 12 -1.28 -4.57 10.09
C LYS A 12 -2.34 -5.03 9.10
N PHE A 13 -2.05 -6.04 8.29
CA PHE A 13 -2.98 -6.63 7.34
C PHE A 13 -3.58 -7.93 7.87
N GLU A 14 -4.91 -8.04 7.81
CA GLU A 14 -5.69 -9.21 8.18
C GLU A 14 -6.46 -9.75 6.98
N ASN A 15 -6.98 -10.97 7.12
CA ASN A 15 -7.79 -11.64 6.09
C ASN A 15 -7.11 -11.59 4.71
N VAL A 16 -5.82 -11.92 4.68
CA VAL A 16 -5.02 -11.90 3.45
C VAL A 16 -5.39 -13.11 2.60
N GLU A 17 -6.14 -12.86 1.54
CA GLU A 17 -6.70 -13.88 0.65
C GLU A 17 -6.13 -13.74 -0.75
N TYR A 18 -5.76 -14.86 -1.38
CA TYR A 18 -5.29 -14.86 -2.77
C TYR A 18 -6.36 -14.28 -3.70
N LEU A 19 -5.96 -13.34 -4.55
CA LEU A 19 -6.85 -12.76 -5.57
C LEU A 19 -6.46 -13.24 -6.97
N ALA A 20 -5.22 -12.98 -7.39
CA ALA A 20 -4.74 -13.33 -8.73
C ALA A 20 -3.21 -13.32 -8.80
N LYS A 21 -2.64 -14.08 -9.75
CA LYS A 21 -1.23 -13.98 -10.12
C LYS A 21 -1.12 -13.27 -11.48
N GLY A 22 -0.31 -12.20 -11.52
CA GLY A 22 0.00 -11.45 -12.74
C GLY A 22 1.47 -11.63 -13.16
N GLY A 23 1.88 -10.92 -14.21
CA GLY A 23 3.23 -11.02 -14.77
C GLY A 23 4.35 -10.65 -13.79
N PHE A 24 4.10 -9.70 -12.88
CA PHE A 24 5.13 -9.14 -11.98
C PHE A 24 4.93 -9.50 -10.50
N GLY A 25 3.96 -10.34 -10.17
CA GLY A 25 3.63 -10.61 -8.77
C GLY A 25 2.32 -11.33 -8.55
N THR A 26 2.02 -11.57 -7.28
CA THR A 26 0.74 -12.09 -6.83
C THR A 26 0.00 -11.01 -6.06
N THR A 27 -1.27 -10.80 -6.40
CA THR A 27 -2.16 -9.87 -5.73
C THR A 27 -3.04 -10.65 -4.75
N PHE A 28 -3.25 -10.05 -3.58
CA PHE A 28 -4.10 -10.53 -2.51
C PHE A 28 -5.12 -9.46 -2.15
N LYS A 29 -6.32 -9.86 -1.72
CA LYS A 29 -7.24 -9.00 -0.98
C LYS A 29 -6.84 -9.03 0.50
N ALA A 30 -6.89 -7.90 1.19
CA ALA A 30 -6.62 -7.85 2.63
C ALA A 30 -7.41 -6.71 3.29
N VAL A 31 -7.48 -6.77 4.62
CA VAL A 31 -8.00 -5.71 5.48
C VAL A 31 -6.82 -5.02 6.17
N TRP A 32 -6.61 -3.73 5.88
CA TRP A 32 -5.65 -2.89 6.59
C TRP A 32 -6.33 -2.25 7.80
N LYS A 33 -5.87 -2.57 9.01
CA LYS A 33 -6.52 -2.13 10.27
C LYS A 33 -6.41 -0.64 10.54
N ASP A 34 -5.24 -0.06 10.23
CA ASP A 34 -4.93 1.31 10.61
C ASP A 34 -5.44 2.32 9.58
N GLY A 35 -5.45 1.96 8.29
CA GLY A 35 -5.82 2.84 7.20
C GLY A 35 -4.79 3.92 6.89
N TYR A 36 -5.05 4.65 5.80
CA TYR A 36 -4.15 5.69 5.32
C TYR A 36 -4.16 6.91 6.24
N ILE A 37 -2.98 7.52 6.37
CA ILE A 37 -2.80 8.81 7.04
C ILE A 37 -3.52 9.91 6.22
N PHE A 38 -4.37 10.70 6.85
CA PHE A 38 -5.02 11.85 6.20
C PHE A 38 -4.67 13.20 6.83
N GLY A 39 -4.07 13.21 8.01
CA GLY A 39 -3.78 14.44 8.75
C GLY A 39 -2.83 14.21 9.93
N TRP A 40 -2.36 15.32 10.49
CA TRP A 40 -1.61 15.34 11.74
C TRP A 40 -2.46 16.02 12.82
N ASP A 41 -2.74 15.31 13.90
CA ASP A 41 -3.42 15.86 15.06
C ASP A 41 -2.38 16.58 15.94
N TYR A 42 -2.39 17.92 15.90
CA TYR A 42 -1.49 18.75 16.69
C TYR A 42 -1.81 18.76 18.19
N ILE A 43 -3.03 18.38 18.60
CA ILE A 43 -3.44 18.34 20.01
C ILE A 43 -2.87 17.07 20.65
N ASN A 44 -3.04 15.93 19.98
CA ASN A 44 -2.60 14.64 20.51
C ASN A 44 -1.20 14.22 20.03
N ASN A 45 -0.57 15.02 19.15
CA ASN A 45 0.75 14.75 18.55
C ASN A 45 0.83 13.36 17.89
N GLN A 46 -0.17 13.02 17.09
CA GLN A 46 -0.25 11.73 16.42
C GLN A 46 -0.82 11.86 15.00
N TRP A 47 -0.53 10.87 14.15
CA TRP A 47 -1.13 10.78 12.82
C TRP A 47 -2.60 10.39 12.90
N GLU A 48 -3.44 11.14 12.19
CA GLU A 48 -4.85 10.77 11.99
C GLU A 48 -4.95 9.80 10.80
N ARG A 49 -5.70 8.71 11.01
CA ARG A 49 -5.84 7.64 10.01
C ARG A 49 -7.29 7.31 9.72
N ASN A 50 -7.57 6.93 8.48
CA ASN A 50 -8.91 6.55 8.03
C ASN A 50 -9.30 5.10 8.39
N GLY A 51 -8.80 4.57 9.52
CA GLY A 51 -9.17 3.28 10.10
C GLY A 51 -9.22 2.10 9.12
N VAL A 52 -10.07 1.11 9.43
CA VAL A 52 -10.13 -0.15 8.68
C VAL A 52 -10.47 0.07 7.20
N LYS A 53 -9.65 -0.49 6.30
CA LYS A 53 -9.86 -0.45 4.85
C LYS A 53 -9.62 -1.79 4.18
N GLU A 54 -10.46 -2.15 3.22
CA GLU A 54 -10.13 -3.22 2.27
C GLU A 54 -9.12 -2.68 1.25
N VAL A 55 -8.05 -3.46 1.01
CA VAL A 55 -6.95 -3.08 0.13
C VAL A 55 -6.52 -4.25 -0.76
N ALA A 56 -5.85 -3.93 -1.86
CA ALA A 56 -5.14 -4.90 -2.68
C ALA A 56 -3.65 -4.90 -2.31
N LEU A 57 -3.13 -6.04 -1.84
CA LEU A 57 -1.71 -6.24 -1.57
C LEU A 57 -1.04 -6.94 -2.76
N LYS A 58 -0.11 -6.26 -3.43
CA LYS A 58 0.66 -6.84 -4.54
C LYS A 58 2.05 -7.24 -4.05
N CYS A 59 2.29 -8.55 -3.95
CA CYS A 59 3.58 -9.13 -3.61
C CYS A 59 4.40 -9.37 -4.88
N LEU A 60 5.64 -8.89 -4.93
CA LEU A 60 6.53 -9.05 -6.07
C LEU A 60 7.32 -10.35 -5.98
N HIS A 61 7.35 -11.11 -7.06
CA HIS A 61 8.23 -12.28 -7.15
C HIS A 61 9.66 -11.83 -7.44
N ASN A 62 10.65 -12.48 -6.81
CA ASN A 62 12.08 -12.17 -6.98
C ASN A 62 12.41 -10.68 -6.73
N SER A 63 12.05 -10.15 -5.55
CA SER A 63 12.31 -8.76 -5.14
C SER A 63 13.80 -8.34 -5.15
N GLN A 64 14.71 -9.30 -5.26
CA GLN A 64 16.14 -9.07 -5.54
C GLN A 64 16.39 -8.49 -6.96
N GLY A 65 15.42 -8.59 -7.86
CA GLY A 65 15.42 -8.06 -9.21
C GLY A 65 14.28 -7.07 -9.45
N ILE A 66 14.05 -6.11 -8.53
CA ILE A 66 13.16 -4.97 -8.78
C ILE A 66 13.57 -4.34 -10.12
N THR A 67 12.72 -4.49 -11.13
CA THR A 67 13.03 -3.98 -12.46
C THR A 67 12.61 -2.52 -12.60
N VAL A 68 13.21 -1.82 -13.56
CA VAL A 68 12.85 -0.45 -13.90
C VAL A 68 11.37 -0.36 -14.33
N GLU A 69 10.83 -1.41 -14.94
CA GLU A 69 9.43 -1.52 -15.36
C GLU A 69 8.49 -1.48 -14.14
N PHE A 70 8.84 -2.16 -13.05
CA PHE A 70 8.05 -2.09 -11.82
C PHE A 70 8.07 -0.67 -11.22
N LEU A 71 9.24 -0.03 -11.15
CA LEU A 71 9.35 1.35 -10.68
C LEU A 71 8.57 2.33 -11.57
N LYS A 72 8.53 2.08 -12.89
CA LYS A 72 7.68 2.83 -13.83
C LYS A 72 6.20 2.61 -13.55
N GLU A 73 5.77 1.39 -13.27
CA GLU A 73 4.38 1.08 -12.90
C GLU A 73 3.99 1.80 -11.59
N VAL A 74 4.81 1.69 -10.54
CA VAL A 74 4.58 2.42 -9.26
C VAL A 74 4.51 3.92 -9.51
N ARG A 75 5.47 4.47 -10.25
CA ARG A 75 5.48 5.89 -10.59
C ARG A 75 4.23 6.28 -11.40
N TYR A 76 3.79 5.45 -12.33
CA TYR A 76 2.57 5.69 -13.10
C TYR A 76 1.35 5.74 -12.17
N PHE A 77 1.19 4.81 -11.23
CA PHE A 77 0.10 4.84 -10.26
C PHE A 77 0.14 6.09 -9.38
N LEU A 78 1.33 6.48 -8.90
CA LEU A 78 1.49 7.68 -8.08
C LEU A 78 1.23 8.98 -8.87
N MET A 79 1.61 9.03 -10.16
CA MET A 79 1.52 10.23 -10.98
C MET A 79 0.20 10.41 -11.76
N ASN A 80 -0.58 9.36 -11.99
CA ASN A 80 -1.86 9.46 -12.73
C ASN A 80 -3.10 9.56 -11.83
N HIS A 81 -2.93 9.65 -10.51
CA HIS A 81 -3.99 10.08 -9.59
C HIS A 81 -3.96 11.61 -9.35
N TYR A 82 -3.56 12.38 -10.36
CA TYR A 82 -3.67 13.84 -10.47
C TYR A 82 -4.70 14.22 -11.53
#